data_AF-A0A397AHR6-F1
#
_entry.id   AF-A0A397AHR6-F1
#
_cell.length_a   1.000
_cell.length_b   1.000
_cell.length_c   1.000
_cell.angle_alpha   90.00
_cell.angle_beta   90.00
_cell.angle_gamma   90.00
#
_symmetry.space_group_name_H-M   'P 1'
#
loop_
_entity.id
_entity.type
_entity.pdbx_description
1 polymer ?
#
loop_
_entity_poly.entity_id
_entity_poly.type
_entity_poly.pdbx_seq_one_letter_code
_entity_poly.pdbx_strand_id
1 'polypeptide(L)'
;MHGIRKSDVAKSPEEEAKIEENVRKYKEVSSQVMALKKAQQFDDHALRLSAVVVVLNPEFWIVWAFRRDVLRHLLEADGSRKSELGGAECKLTMEALMKNPKSYSAWFQRQWIVDNGMADISKEVRLCDALLDKDERNFHCWNYRRYLSKLAGTHDDLLELCDRKINQNFSNYSALHQRTLSLPTPLPLAVLLNEVEVVKQAVFTEPYDQSNWFYYRWLLQAMPRGESSAWLNEIAWIEELLQEEPNAKLAWVPLLSCLQSFVPDSFLGDARVCVGVQ
;
A
#
# COMPACT_ATOMS: atom_id res chain seq x y z
N MET A 1 19.79 -1.28 16.32
CA MET A 1 19.29 -0.89 17.64
C MET A 1 17.94 -0.19 17.47
N HIS A 2 16.87 -0.96 17.34
CA HIS A 2 15.51 -0.47 17.56
C HIS A 2 15.05 -1.06 18.89
N GLY A 3 14.36 -0.25 19.68
CA GLY A 3 14.12 -0.46 21.11
C GLY A 3 13.63 -1.85 21.50
N ILE A 4 14.00 -2.24 22.71
CA ILE A 4 13.59 -3.46 23.43
C ILE A 4 12.15 -3.83 23.06
N ARG A 5 11.96 -5.01 22.47
CA ARG A 5 10.63 -5.50 22.11
C ARG A 5 9.90 -5.85 23.41
N LYS A 6 8.57 -5.74 23.46
CA LYS A 6 7.76 -6.24 24.60
C LYS A 6 8.04 -7.72 24.95
N SER A 7 8.57 -8.50 24.01
CA SER A 7 9.04 -9.88 24.20
C SER A 7 10.28 -10.03 25.07
N ASP A 8 11.03 -8.95 25.25
CA ASP A 8 12.31 -8.93 25.97
C ASP A 8 12.09 -8.56 27.46
N VAL A 9 10.83 -8.25 27.83
CA VAL A 9 10.38 -8.10 29.22
C VAL A 9 9.94 -9.48 29.72
N ALA A 10 10.47 -9.91 30.87
CA ALA A 10 10.05 -11.14 31.52
C ALA A 10 8.55 -11.08 31.83
N LYS A 11 7.79 -12.05 31.33
CA LYS A 11 6.35 -12.17 31.55
C LYS A 11 6.10 -12.72 32.95
N SER A 12 4.99 -12.35 33.55
CA SER A 12 4.59 -12.97 34.82
C SER A 12 4.21 -14.44 34.59
N PRO A 13 4.31 -15.32 35.61
CA PRO A 13 3.82 -16.69 35.50
C PRO A 13 2.35 -16.78 35.07
N GLU A 14 1.53 -15.80 35.46
CA GLU A 14 0.11 -15.70 35.05
C GLU A 14 -0.04 -15.36 33.56
N GLU A 15 0.78 -14.44 33.04
CA GLU A 15 0.80 -14.11 31.62
C GLU A 15 1.27 -15.29 30.76
N GLU A 16 2.29 -16.03 31.22
CA GLU A 16 2.78 -17.23 30.55
C GLU A 16 1.71 -18.33 30.52
N ALA A 17 1.06 -18.62 31.65
CA ALA A 17 -0.04 -19.58 31.72
C ALA A 17 -1.21 -19.21 30.79
N LYS A 18 -1.54 -17.91 30.70
CA LYS A 18 -2.58 -17.40 29.79
C LYS A 18 -2.19 -17.56 28.32
N ILE A 19 -0.92 -17.32 27.97
CA ILE A 19 -0.42 -17.55 26.61
C ILE A 19 -0.49 -19.04 26.26
N GLU A 20 -0.06 -19.92 27.17
CA GLU A 20 -0.10 -21.36 26.97
C GLU A 20 -1.54 -21.86 26.78
N GLU A 21 -2.47 -21.39 27.60
CA GLU A 21 -3.89 -21.73 27.46
C GLU A 21 -4.45 -21.29 26.10
N ASN A 22 -4.12 -20.07 25.65
CA ASN A 22 -4.54 -19.55 24.35
C ASN A 22 -3.95 -20.36 23.19
N VAL A 23 -2.66 -20.76 23.29
CA VAL A 23 -2.01 -21.61 22.30
C VAL A 23 -2.66 -22.98 22.24
N ARG A 24 -3.00 -23.57 23.40
CA ARG A 24 -3.71 -24.86 23.47
C ARG A 24 -5.07 -24.78 22.80
N LYS A 25 -5.89 -23.78 23.14
CA LYS A 25 -7.22 -23.55 22.53
C LYS A 25 -7.11 -23.35 21.01
N TYR A 26 -6.14 -22.55 20.57
CA TYR A 26 -5.89 -22.33 19.14
C TYR A 26 -5.52 -23.63 18.43
N LYS A 27 -4.61 -24.44 18.99
CA LYS A 27 -4.21 -25.74 18.42
C LYS A 27 -5.40 -26.69 18.29
N GLU A 28 -6.26 -26.73 19.30
CA GLU A 28 -7.46 -27.56 19.29
C GLU A 28 -8.42 -27.15 18.16
N VAL A 29 -8.85 -25.88 18.14
CA VAL A 29 -9.79 -25.37 17.13
C VAL A 29 -9.19 -25.49 15.73
N SER A 30 -7.90 -25.19 15.57
CA SER A 30 -7.24 -25.30 14.27
C SER A 30 -7.13 -26.75 13.79
N SER A 31 -6.93 -27.71 14.69
CA SER A 31 -6.89 -29.14 14.34
C SER A 31 -8.27 -29.64 13.90
N GLN A 32 -9.33 -29.18 14.57
CA GLN A 32 -10.71 -29.47 14.16
C GLN A 32 -11.00 -28.92 12.76
N VAL A 33 -10.61 -27.67 12.46
CA VAL A 33 -10.76 -27.11 11.10
C VAL A 33 -10.00 -27.91 10.05
N MET A 34 -8.79 -28.37 10.36
CA MET A 34 -8.02 -29.23 9.45
C MET A 34 -8.67 -30.61 9.25
N ALA A 35 -9.33 -31.16 10.27
CA ALA A 35 -10.12 -32.38 10.16
C ALA A 35 -11.35 -32.18 9.26
N LEU A 36 -12.09 -31.07 9.42
CA LEU A 36 -13.21 -30.69 8.54
C LEU A 36 -12.74 -30.55 7.09
N LYS A 37 -11.61 -29.89 6.86
CA LYS A 37 -10.99 -29.78 5.53
C LYS A 37 -10.66 -31.15 4.94
N LYS A 38 -10.08 -32.05 5.73
CA LYS A 38 -9.74 -33.42 5.28
C LYS A 38 -10.99 -34.22 4.95
N ALA A 39 -12.07 -34.04 5.70
CA ALA A 39 -13.37 -34.67 5.47
C ALA A 39 -14.19 -33.99 4.34
N GLN A 40 -13.69 -32.89 3.77
CA GLN A 40 -14.41 -32.07 2.78
C GLN A 40 -15.80 -31.63 3.26
N GLN A 41 -15.92 -31.32 4.55
CA GLN A 41 -17.17 -30.85 5.14
C GLN A 41 -17.36 -29.37 4.80
N PHE A 42 -18.31 -29.09 3.91
CA PHE A 42 -18.57 -27.75 3.37
C PHE A 42 -19.91 -27.20 3.85
N ASP A 43 -19.99 -26.85 5.14
CA ASP A 43 -21.21 -26.36 5.77
C ASP A 43 -20.98 -25.08 6.60
N ASP A 44 -22.07 -24.54 7.16
CA ASP A 44 -22.01 -23.38 8.05
C ASP A 44 -21.21 -23.63 9.34
N HIS A 45 -21.08 -24.89 9.77
CA HIS A 45 -20.23 -25.22 10.93
C HIS A 45 -18.75 -25.03 10.59
N ALA A 46 -18.31 -25.44 9.40
CA ALA A 46 -16.97 -25.18 8.90
C ALA A 46 -16.67 -23.68 8.82
N LEU A 47 -17.63 -22.85 8.38
CA LEU A 47 -17.46 -21.38 8.38
C LEU A 47 -17.34 -20.81 9.80
N ARG A 48 -18.15 -21.25 10.76
CA ARG A 48 -18.05 -20.73 12.14
C ARG A 48 -16.71 -21.07 12.78
N LEU A 49 -16.24 -22.31 12.64
CA LEU A 49 -15.03 -22.76 13.30
C LEU A 49 -13.77 -22.15 12.67
N SER A 50 -13.72 -22.09 11.34
CA SER A 50 -12.58 -21.48 10.64
C SER A 50 -12.51 -19.96 10.82
N ALA A 51 -13.62 -19.27 11.13
CA ALA A 51 -13.62 -17.83 11.42
C ALA A 51 -12.77 -17.52 12.66
N VAL A 52 -12.88 -18.33 13.71
CA VAL A 52 -12.06 -18.20 14.93
C VAL A 52 -10.57 -18.32 14.60
N VAL A 53 -10.20 -19.30 13.77
CA VAL A 53 -8.79 -19.56 13.43
C VAL A 53 -8.18 -18.40 12.65
N VAL A 54 -8.89 -17.86 11.65
CA VAL A 54 -8.34 -16.80 10.80
C VAL A 54 -8.30 -15.42 11.48
N VAL A 55 -9.13 -15.16 12.48
CA VAL A 55 -9.00 -13.94 13.30
C VAL A 55 -7.81 -14.05 14.26
N LEU A 56 -7.59 -15.24 14.84
CA LEU A 56 -6.44 -15.48 15.73
C LEU A 56 -5.11 -15.51 14.97
N ASN A 57 -5.11 -16.06 13.76
CA ASN A 57 -3.95 -16.11 12.87
C ASN A 57 -4.36 -15.75 11.43
N PRO A 58 -4.38 -14.45 11.09
CA PRO A 58 -4.70 -13.98 9.74
C PRO A 58 -3.79 -14.55 8.64
N GLU A 59 -2.56 -14.97 8.97
CA GLU A 59 -1.62 -15.56 8.00
C GLU A 59 -1.88 -17.03 7.68
N PHE A 60 -2.88 -17.67 8.30
CA PHE A 60 -3.15 -19.08 8.05
C PHE A 60 -3.88 -19.30 6.71
N TRP A 61 -3.13 -19.15 5.61
CA TRP A 61 -3.63 -19.16 4.24
C TRP A 61 -4.40 -20.45 3.88
N ILE A 62 -4.02 -21.60 4.43
CA ILE A 62 -4.71 -22.88 4.19
C ILE A 62 -6.16 -22.82 4.68
N VAL A 63 -6.40 -22.17 5.82
CA VAL A 63 -7.75 -22.02 6.37
C VAL A 63 -8.56 -21.05 5.52
N TRP A 64 -7.98 -19.94 5.06
CA TRP A 64 -8.62 -19.06 4.08
C TRP A 64 -8.98 -19.79 2.77
N ALA A 65 -8.09 -20.65 2.27
CA ALA A 65 -8.37 -21.46 1.09
C ALA A 65 -9.55 -22.42 1.32
N PHE A 66 -9.54 -23.14 2.45
CA PHE A 66 -10.67 -24.00 2.83
C PHE A 66 -11.98 -23.21 2.96
N ARG A 67 -11.95 -22.01 3.56
CA ARG A 67 -13.12 -21.13 3.64
C ARG A 67 -13.69 -20.78 2.26
N ARG A 68 -12.84 -20.48 1.27
CA ARG A 68 -13.31 -20.23 -0.11
C ARG A 68 -13.98 -21.44 -0.72
N ASP A 69 -13.48 -22.65 -0.47
CA ASP A 69 -14.11 -23.89 -0.94
C ASP A 69 -15.49 -24.10 -0.29
N VAL A 70 -15.60 -23.87 1.02
CA VAL A 70 -16.88 -23.92 1.74
C VAL A 70 -17.87 -22.88 1.19
N LEU A 71 -17.44 -21.62 1.01
CA LEU A 71 -18.28 -20.55 0.48
C LEU A 71 -18.77 -20.87 -0.94
N ARG A 72 -17.88 -21.38 -1.82
CA ARG A 72 -18.25 -21.79 -3.18
C ARG A 72 -19.33 -22.86 -3.15
N HIS A 73 -19.14 -23.91 -2.35
CA HIS A 73 -20.10 -24.99 -2.22
C HIS A 73 -21.48 -24.51 -1.73
N LEU A 74 -21.51 -23.65 -0.70
CA LEU A 74 -22.76 -23.10 -0.17
C LEU A 74 -23.50 -22.22 -1.19
N LEU A 75 -22.76 -21.45 -2.01
CA LEU A 75 -23.36 -20.60 -3.05
C LEU A 75 -23.82 -21.40 -4.26
N GLU A 76 -23.16 -22.52 -4.59
CA GLU A 76 -23.63 -23.46 -5.60
C GLU A 76 -24.93 -24.15 -5.16
N ALA A 77 -25.05 -24.46 -3.87
CA ALA A 77 -26.26 -25.04 -3.29
C ALA A 77 -27.41 -24.02 -3.15
N ASP A 78 -27.11 -22.79 -2.72
CA ASP A 78 -28.08 -21.71 -2.54
C ASP A 78 -27.46 -20.33 -2.84
N GLY A 79 -27.65 -19.88 -4.08
CA GLY A 79 -27.16 -18.58 -4.53
C GLY A 79 -27.84 -17.37 -3.87
N SER A 80 -29.01 -17.54 -3.23
CA SER A 80 -29.71 -16.44 -2.55
C SER A 80 -28.94 -15.93 -1.34
N ARG A 81 -28.05 -16.77 -0.77
CA ARG A 81 -27.20 -16.44 0.37
C ARG A 81 -26.01 -15.55 0.04
N LYS A 82 -25.80 -15.19 -1.23
CA LYS A 82 -24.62 -14.41 -1.67
C LYS A 82 -24.40 -13.14 -0.86
N SER A 83 -25.47 -12.35 -0.65
CA SER A 83 -25.38 -11.10 0.11
C SER A 83 -25.10 -11.32 1.59
N GLU A 84 -25.70 -12.36 2.19
CA GLU A 84 -25.51 -12.72 3.60
C GLU A 84 -24.06 -13.15 3.86
N LEU A 85 -23.58 -14.13 3.08
CA LEU A 85 -22.23 -14.69 3.20
C LEU A 85 -21.16 -13.65 2.86
N GLY A 86 -21.38 -12.82 1.84
CA GLY A 86 -20.49 -11.72 1.49
C GLY A 86 -20.36 -10.70 2.62
N GLY A 87 -21.49 -10.27 3.20
CA GLY A 87 -21.49 -9.36 4.33
C GLY A 87 -20.78 -9.94 5.56
N ALA A 88 -20.96 -11.22 5.86
CA ALA A 88 -20.26 -11.91 6.95
C ALA A 88 -18.74 -12.01 6.69
N GLU A 89 -18.33 -12.35 5.47
CA GLU A 89 -16.91 -12.51 5.12
C GLU A 89 -16.17 -11.15 5.06
N CYS A 90 -16.85 -10.08 4.61
CA CYS A 90 -16.32 -8.71 4.70
C CYS A 90 -16.05 -8.28 6.15
N LYS A 91 -16.94 -8.64 7.09
CA LYS A 91 -16.75 -8.36 8.52
C LYS A 91 -15.59 -9.17 9.07
N LEU A 92 -15.54 -10.46 8.77
CA LEU A 92 -14.48 -11.36 9.24
C LEU A 92 -13.08 -10.91 8.77
N THR A 93 -12.94 -10.57 7.49
CA THR A 93 -11.67 -10.06 6.95
C THR A 93 -11.28 -8.73 7.61
N MET A 94 -12.25 -7.87 7.95
CA MET A 94 -11.97 -6.65 8.70
C MET A 94 -11.51 -6.94 10.13
N GLU A 95 -12.13 -7.89 10.83
CA GLU A 95 -11.68 -8.33 12.16
C GLU A 95 -10.23 -8.87 12.12
N ALA A 96 -9.91 -9.67 11.10
CA ALA A 96 -8.56 -10.18 10.87
C ALA A 96 -7.55 -9.05 10.57
N LEU A 97 -7.93 -8.06 9.75
CA LEU A 97 -7.08 -6.91 9.43
C LEU A 97 -6.89 -5.97 10.63
N MET A 98 -7.87 -5.86 11.53
CA MET A 98 -7.69 -5.12 12.78
C MET A 98 -6.68 -5.80 13.72
N LYS A 99 -6.46 -7.12 13.60
CA LYS A 99 -5.41 -7.86 14.32
C LYS A 99 -4.06 -7.76 13.60
N ASN A 100 -4.05 -7.92 12.29
CA ASN A 100 -2.86 -7.79 11.46
C ASN A 100 -3.19 -7.04 10.15
N PRO A 101 -2.98 -5.70 10.10
CA PRO A 101 -3.35 -4.89 8.94
C PRO A 101 -2.47 -5.13 7.70
N LYS A 102 -1.38 -5.88 7.87
CA LYS A 102 -0.41 -6.24 6.81
C LYS A 102 -0.54 -7.72 6.41
N SER A 103 -1.70 -8.31 6.64
CA SER A 103 -1.93 -9.72 6.32
C SER A 103 -2.21 -9.94 4.85
N TYR A 104 -1.29 -10.60 4.13
CA TYR A 104 -1.50 -10.96 2.74
C TYR A 104 -2.74 -11.82 2.55
N SER A 105 -2.94 -12.81 3.41
CA SER A 105 -4.05 -13.75 3.28
C SER A 105 -5.41 -13.09 3.51
N ALA A 106 -5.51 -12.15 4.47
CA ALA A 106 -6.75 -11.42 4.71
C ALA A 106 -7.09 -10.45 3.56
N TRP A 107 -6.10 -9.71 3.05
CA TRP A 107 -6.29 -8.85 1.87
C TRP A 107 -6.65 -9.66 0.62
N PHE A 108 -6.00 -10.80 0.41
CA PHE A 108 -6.32 -11.70 -0.70
C PHE A 108 -7.73 -12.27 -0.59
N GLN A 109 -8.17 -12.66 0.62
CA GLN A 109 -9.55 -13.07 0.83
C GLN A 109 -10.51 -11.92 0.48
N ARG A 110 -10.21 -10.69 0.90
CA ARG A 110 -11.05 -9.53 0.61
C ARG A 110 -11.16 -9.22 -0.89
N GLN A 111 -10.06 -9.38 -1.63
CA GLN A 111 -10.07 -9.33 -3.09
C GLN A 111 -10.95 -10.44 -3.68
N TRP A 112 -10.81 -11.68 -3.19
CA TRP A 112 -11.64 -12.80 -3.65
C TRP A 112 -13.14 -12.55 -3.44
N ILE A 113 -13.55 -11.94 -2.32
CA ILE A 113 -14.96 -11.56 -2.07
C ILE A 113 -15.46 -10.62 -3.17
N VAL A 114 -14.67 -9.61 -3.54
CA VAL A 114 -15.01 -8.67 -4.62
C VAL A 114 -15.09 -9.38 -5.97
N ASP A 115 -14.09 -10.19 -6.30
CA ASP A 115 -14.04 -10.96 -7.57
C ASP A 115 -15.26 -11.88 -7.75
N ASN A 116 -15.91 -12.31 -6.66
CA ASN A 116 -17.10 -13.18 -6.69
C ASN A 116 -18.42 -12.38 -6.60
N GLY A 117 -18.37 -11.05 -6.67
CA GLY A 117 -19.54 -10.18 -6.60
C GLY A 117 -20.24 -10.24 -5.23
N MET A 118 -19.48 -10.52 -4.17
CA MET A 118 -19.99 -10.66 -2.80
C MET A 118 -19.79 -9.40 -1.97
N ALA A 119 -19.19 -8.35 -2.54
CA ALA A 119 -18.95 -7.07 -1.88
C ALA A 119 -19.38 -5.88 -2.76
N ASP A 120 -19.76 -4.79 -2.11
CA ASP A 120 -20.06 -3.51 -2.74
C ASP A 120 -18.77 -2.70 -2.90
N ILE A 121 -18.31 -2.52 -4.14
CA ILE A 121 -17.07 -1.82 -4.48
C ILE A 121 -17.03 -0.41 -3.87
N SER A 122 -18.16 0.30 -3.82
CA SER A 122 -18.21 1.65 -3.26
C SER A 122 -17.97 1.66 -1.75
N LYS A 123 -18.43 0.62 -1.03
CA LYS A 123 -18.13 0.45 0.40
C LYS A 123 -16.66 0.09 0.61
N GLU A 124 -16.09 -0.74 -0.26
CA GLU A 124 -14.68 -1.14 -0.19
C GLU A 124 -13.74 0.05 -0.47
N VAL A 125 -14.08 0.93 -1.41
CA VAL A 125 -13.34 2.19 -1.65
C VAL A 125 -13.34 3.07 -0.41
N ARG A 126 -14.52 3.31 0.21
CA ARG A 126 -14.60 4.09 1.46
C ARG A 126 -13.84 3.46 2.62
N LEU A 127 -13.80 2.13 2.67
CA LEU A 127 -13.01 1.42 3.68
C LEU A 127 -11.51 1.68 3.47
N CYS A 128 -11.00 1.61 2.23
CA CYS A 128 -9.61 1.93 1.94
C CYS A 128 -9.25 3.33 2.40
N ASP A 129 -10.07 4.33 2.08
CA ASP A 129 -9.83 5.72 2.50
C ASP A 129 -9.71 5.81 4.03
N ALA A 130 -10.63 5.18 4.77
CA ALA A 130 -10.59 5.14 6.23
C ALA A 130 -9.40 4.35 6.82
N LEU A 131 -8.91 3.31 6.13
CA LEU A 131 -7.73 2.55 6.54
C LEU A 131 -6.44 3.33 6.25
N LEU A 132 -6.38 4.06 5.13
CA LEU A 132 -5.26 4.95 4.79
C LEU A 132 -5.23 6.21 5.64
N ASP A 133 -6.35 6.63 6.24
CA ASP A 133 -6.35 7.66 7.29
C ASP A 133 -5.67 7.17 8.59
N LYS A 134 -5.67 5.86 8.84
CA LYS A 134 -5.04 5.25 10.03
C LYS A 134 -3.58 4.88 9.82
N ASP A 135 -3.25 4.34 8.64
CA ASP A 135 -1.89 4.01 8.23
C ASP A 135 -1.72 4.36 6.75
N GLU A 136 -1.30 5.60 6.51
CA GLU A 136 -1.14 6.16 5.16
C GLU A 136 -0.05 5.44 4.33
N ARG A 137 0.79 4.63 4.98
CA ARG A 137 1.88 3.86 4.35
C ARG A 137 1.55 2.38 4.19
N ASN A 138 0.30 1.98 4.44
CA ASN A 138 -0.12 0.59 4.27
C ASN A 138 -0.20 0.23 2.77
N PHE A 139 0.89 -0.34 2.24
CA PHE A 139 0.99 -0.71 0.83
C PHE A 139 -0.04 -1.75 0.40
N HIS A 140 -0.53 -2.61 1.30
CA HIS A 140 -1.60 -3.55 0.96
C HIS A 140 -2.91 -2.82 0.69
N CYS A 141 -3.21 -1.80 1.50
CA CYS A 141 -4.40 -0.98 1.31
C CYS A 141 -4.31 -0.16 0.02
N TRP A 142 -3.15 0.43 -0.30
CA TRP A 142 -2.90 1.07 -1.59
C TRP A 142 -3.06 0.11 -2.77
N ASN A 143 -2.50 -1.11 -2.67
CA ASN A 143 -2.67 -2.15 -3.70
C ASN A 143 -4.14 -2.53 -3.89
N TYR A 144 -4.88 -2.73 -2.80
CA TYR A 144 -6.29 -3.06 -2.85
C TYR A 144 -7.12 -1.90 -3.43
N ARG A 145 -6.82 -0.67 -3.04
CA ARG A 145 -7.45 0.55 -3.57
C ARG A 145 -7.25 0.70 -5.08
N ARG A 146 -6.04 0.43 -5.58
CA ARG A 146 -5.75 0.37 -7.03
C ARG A 146 -6.57 -0.70 -7.74
N TYR A 147 -6.62 -1.90 -7.17
CA TYR A 147 -7.42 -3.00 -7.72
C TYR A 147 -8.91 -2.61 -7.83
N LEU A 148 -9.47 -2.00 -6.79
CA LEU A 148 -10.86 -1.52 -6.80
C LEU A 148 -11.10 -0.44 -7.87
N SER A 149 -10.19 0.52 -8.00
CA SER A 149 -10.28 1.59 -9.01
C SER A 149 -10.27 1.03 -10.43
N LYS A 150 -9.39 0.05 -10.68
CA LYS A 150 -9.32 -0.65 -11.97
C LYS A 150 -10.64 -1.37 -12.28
N LEU A 151 -11.27 -1.99 -11.28
CA LEU A 151 -12.55 -2.69 -11.46
C LEU A 151 -13.71 -1.72 -11.68
N ALA A 152 -13.71 -0.56 -11.02
CA ALA A 152 -14.70 0.49 -11.20
C ALA A 152 -14.55 1.26 -12.52
N GLY A 153 -13.38 1.16 -13.18
CA GLY A 153 -13.08 1.91 -14.40
C GLY A 153 -12.82 3.40 -14.15
N THR A 154 -12.55 3.79 -12.91
CA THR A 154 -12.34 5.19 -12.51
C THR A 154 -10.86 5.44 -12.25
N HIS A 155 -10.21 6.19 -13.14
CA HIS A 155 -8.80 6.56 -12.98
C HIS A 155 -8.63 7.86 -12.16
N ASP A 156 -9.52 8.84 -12.38
CA ASP A 156 -9.46 10.17 -11.76
C ASP A 156 -9.56 10.12 -10.23
N ASP A 157 -10.29 9.14 -9.70
CA ASP A 157 -10.48 8.91 -8.27
C ASP A 157 -9.16 8.63 -7.50
N LEU A 158 -8.14 8.04 -8.16
CA LEU A 158 -6.83 7.83 -7.53
C LEU A 158 -5.99 9.10 -7.48
N LEU A 159 -6.06 9.96 -8.51
CA LEU A 159 -5.38 11.26 -8.50
C LEU A 159 -5.96 12.16 -7.42
N GLU A 160 -7.29 12.22 -7.30
CA GLU A 160 -7.95 12.97 -6.23
C GLU A 160 -7.57 12.43 -4.85
N LEU A 161 -7.44 11.12 -4.67
CA LEU A 161 -6.95 10.53 -3.43
C LEU A 161 -5.51 10.95 -3.13
N CYS A 162 -4.62 10.93 -4.14
CA CYS A 162 -3.26 11.42 -4.01
C CYS A 162 -3.23 12.89 -3.56
N ASP A 163 -4.01 13.76 -4.21
CA ASP A 163 -4.10 15.18 -3.84
C ASP A 163 -4.54 15.35 -2.39
N ARG A 164 -5.59 14.64 -1.96
CA ARG A 164 -6.05 14.68 -0.57
C ARG A 164 -4.95 14.24 0.41
N LYS A 165 -4.26 13.14 0.11
CA LYS A 165 -3.23 12.57 1.00
C LYS A 165 -1.96 13.41 1.06
N ILE A 166 -1.53 13.97 -0.07
CA ILE A 166 -0.37 14.88 -0.13
C ILE A 166 -0.71 16.20 0.58
N ASN A 167 -1.92 16.73 0.44
CA ASN A 167 -2.33 17.93 1.18
C ASN A 167 -2.43 17.71 2.70
N GLN A 168 -2.70 16.49 3.16
CA GLN A 168 -2.69 16.12 4.58
C GLN A 168 -1.26 15.92 5.11
N ASN A 169 -0.39 15.31 4.30
CA ASN A 169 1.01 15.08 4.58
C ASN A 169 1.80 15.10 3.27
N PHE A 170 2.50 16.20 3.01
CA PHE A 170 3.23 16.39 1.75
C PHE A 170 4.39 15.41 1.62
N SER A 171 4.90 14.88 2.73
CA SER A 171 5.96 13.86 2.79
C SER A 171 5.41 12.42 2.69
N ASN A 172 4.13 12.23 2.31
CA ASN A 172 3.54 10.91 2.12
C ASN A 172 4.07 10.21 0.85
N TYR A 173 5.14 9.42 1.02
CA TYR A 173 5.77 8.66 -0.07
C TYR A 173 4.81 7.73 -0.81
N SER A 174 3.84 7.10 -0.12
CA SER A 174 2.91 6.19 -0.77
C SER A 174 1.94 6.92 -1.70
N ALA A 175 1.49 8.11 -1.30
CA ALA A 175 0.67 8.97 -2.14
C ALA A 175 1.46 9.54 -3.34
N LEU A 176 2.70 10.00 -3.11
CA LEU A 176 3.60 10.46 -4.18
C LEU A 176 3.89 9.35 -5.19
N HIS A 177 4.18 8.13 -4.71
CA HIS A 177 4.37 6.97 -5.57
C HIS A 177 3.10 6.59 -6.33
N GLN A 178 1.92 6.63 -5.69
CA GLN A 178 0.67 6.39 -6.41
C GLN A 178 0.41 7.47 -7.47
N ARG A 179 0.83 8.71 -7.21
CA ARG A 179 0.71 9.82 -8.16
C ARG A 179 1.55 9.57 -9.41
N THR A 180 2.78 9.06 -9.29
CA THR A 180 3.61 8.72 -10.48
C THR A 180 2.95 7.67 -11.37
N LEU A 181 2.17 6.76 -10.79
CA LEU A 181 1.46 5.71 -11.52
C LEU A 181 0.14 6.19 -12.14
N SER A 182 -0.41 7.28 -11.63
CA SER A 182 -1.72 7.79 -12.04
C SER A 182 -1.59 8.93 -13.07
N LEU A 183 -0.46 9.63 -13.09
CA LEU A 183 -0.15 10.64 -14.10
C LEU A 183 0.09 10.01 -15.49
N PRO A 184 -0.21 10.74 -16.59
CA PRO A 184 -0.01 10.26 -17.94
C PRO A 184 1.48 9.98 -18.23
N THR A 185 1.74 8.96 -19.05
CA THR A 185 3.07 8.62 -19.55
C THR A 185 3.04 8.59 -21.08
N PRO A 186 3.78 9.47 -21.80
CA PRO A 186 4.69 10.49 -21.26
C PRO A 186 3.95 11.66 -20.59
N LEU A 187 4.63 12.33 -19.66
CA LEU A 187 4.12 13.53 -18.97
C LEU A 187 4.07 14.72 -19.94
N PRO A 188 2.92 15.38 -20.14
CA PRO A 188 2.86 16.66 -20.85
C PRO A 188 3.69 17.71 -20.11
N LEU A 189 4.43 18.54 -20.86
CA LEU A 189 5.33 19.55 -20.28
C LEU A 189 4.63 20.49 -19.28
N ALA A 190 3.41 20.93 -19.59
CA ALA A 190 2.64 21.79 -18.69
C ALA A 190 2.32 21.11 -17.35
N VAL A 191 2.00 19.80 -17.36
CA VAL A 191 1.74 19.01 -16.15
C VAL A 191 3.04 18.82 -15.38
N LEU A 192 4.13 18.48 -16.06
CA LEU A 192 5.45 18.31 -15.45
C LEU A 192 5.90 19.57 -14.71
N LEU A 193 5.82 20.74 -15.37
CA LEU A 193 6.23 22.01 -14.76
C LEU A 193 5.37 22.36 -13.55
N ASN A 194 4.06 22.08 -13.59
CA ASN A 194 3.20 22.26 -12.44
C ASN A 194 3.58 21.34 -11.27
N GLU A 195 3.83 20.06 -11.52
CA GLU A 195 4.28 19.11 -10.48
C GLU A 195 5.64 19.50 -9.88
N VAL A 196 6.55 20.05 -10.69
CA VAL A 196 7.85 20.57 -10.25
C VAL A 196 7.66 21.70 -9.24
N GLU A 197 6.79 22.66 -9.53
CA GLU A 197 6.51 23.76 -8.61
C GLU A 197 5.85 23.28 -7.31
N VAL A 198 4.92 22.32 -7.38
CA VAL A 198 4.30 21.72 -6.19
C VAL A 198 5.34 21.03 -5.31
N VAL A 199 6.22 20.21 -5.88
CA VAL A 199 7.21 19.49 -5.06
C VAL A 199 8.30 20.41 -4.52
N LYS A 200 8.66 21.50 -5.22
CA LYS A 200 9.61 22.51 -4.73
C LYS A 200 9.12 23.15 -3.44
N GLN A 201 7.83 23.46 -3.33
CA GLN A 201 7.24 23.99 -2.09
C GLN A 201 7.38 23.00 -0.92
N ALA A 202 7.13 21.71 -1.17
CA ALA A 202 7.27 20.65 -0.16
C ALA A 202 8.74 20.44 0.26
N VAL A 203 9.66 20.38 -0.71
CA VAL A 203 11.11 20.26 -0.47
C VAL A 203 11.64 21.45 0.30
N PHE A 204 11.22 22.67 -0.03
CA PHE A 204 11.66 23.87 0.67
C PHE A 204 11.18 23.88 2.13
N THR A 205 9.98 23.34 2.39
CA THR A 205 9.42 23.23 3.74
C THR A 205 10.12 22.15 4.57
N GLU A 206 10.44 20.99 3.97
CA GLU A 206 11.15 19.89 4.63
C GLU A 206 12.33 19.38 3.76
N PRO A 207 13.46 20.11 3.73
CA PRO A 207 14.59 19.78 2.84
C PRO A 207 15.31 18.48 3.24
N TYR A 208 14.97 17.92 4.39
CA TYR A 208 15.51 16.66 4.89
C TYR A 208 14.58 15.46 4.59
N ASP A 209 13.35 15.68 4.12
CA ASP A 209 12.42 14.60 3.75
C ASP A 209 12.78 13.99 2.39
N GLN A 210 13.16 12.71 2.39
CA GLN A 210 13.58 12.01 1.18
C GLN A 210 12.47 11.81 0.15
N SER A 211 11.21 11.76 0.57
CA SER A 211 10.09 11.40 -0.29
C SER A 211 9.88 12.42 -1.39
N ASN A 212 9.93 13.70 -1.01
CA ASN A 212 9.79 14.81 -1.95
C ASN A 212 10.98 14.86 -2.92
N TRP A 213 12.19 14.59 -2.45
CA TRP A 213 13.38 14.52 -3.32
C TRP A 213 13.32 13.39 -4.34
N PHE A 214 12.82 12.21 -3.96
CA PHE A 214 12.61 11.10 -4.90
C PHE A 214 11.57 11.45 -5.97
N TYR A 215 10.47 12.09 -5.58
CA TYR A 215 9.45 12.55 -6.51
C TYR A 215 9.98 13.63 -7.46
N TYR A 216 10.70 14.62 -6.93
CA TYR A 216 11.34 15.67 -7.71
C TYR A 216 12.34 15.12 -8.72
N ARG A 217 13.17 14.15 -8.32
CA ARG A 217 14.11 13.47 -9.22
C ARG A 217 13.40 12.75 -10.37
N TRP A 218 12.26 12.10 -10.10
CA TRP A 218 11.46 11.45 -11.15
C TRP A 218 10.91 12.48 -12.16
N LEU A 219 10.47 13.65 -11.70
CA LEU A 219 10.04 14.74 -12.58
C LEU A 219 11.17 15.27 -13.46
N LEU A 220 12.36 15.48 -12.88
CA LEU A 220 13.54 15.91 -13.66
C LEU A 220 13.92 14.90 -14.74
N GLN A 221 13.79 13.60 -14.47
CA GLN A 221 14.05 12.57 -15.49
C GLN A 221 13.07 12.63 -16.67
N ALA A 222 11.86 13.15 -16.47
CA ALA A 222 10.87 13.33 -17.51
C ALA A 222 11.01 14.68 -18.26
N MET A 223 11.85 15.61 -17.77
CA MET A 223 12.03 16.93 -18.36
C MET A 223 12.79 16.84 -19.70
N PRO A 224 12.31 17.47 -20.79
CA PRO A 224 13.01 17.43 -22.07
C PRO A 224 14.36 18.17 -22.03
N ARG A 225 15.42 17.57 -22.58
CA ARG A 225 16.76 18.19 -22.64
C ARG A 225 16.81 19.49 -23.48
N GLY A 226 15.88 19.67 -24.41
CA GLY A 226 15.79 20.87 -25.25
C GLY A 226 15.33 22.13 -24.50
N GLU A 227 14.78 21.99 -23.30
CA GLU A 227 14.22 23.10 -22.50
C GLU A 227 15.30 23.76 -21.63
N SER A 228 16.33 24.34 -22.26
CA SER A 228 17.49 24.90 -21.53
C SER A 228 17.11 25.93 -20.45
N SER A 229 16.06 26.72 -20.67
CA SER A 229 15.56 27.68 -19.68
C SER A 229 14.99 27.00 -18.43
N ALA A 230 14.23 25.92 -18.59
CA ALA A 230 13.68 25.16 -17.47
C ALA A 230 14.81 24.56 -16.61
N TRP A 231 15.81 23.96 -17.25
CA TRP A 231 16.97 23.40 -16.54
C TRP A 231 17.78 24.46 -15.79
N LEU A 232 17.99 25.64 -16.37
CA LEU A 232 18.68 26.75 -15.70
C LEU A 232 17.90 27.27 -14.49
N ASN A 233 16.56 27.34 -14.60
CA ASN A 233 15.71 27.73 -13.48
C ASN A 233 15.82 26.74 -12.32
N GLU A 234 15.84 25.42 -12.61
CA GLU A 234 16.00 24.41 -11.57
C GLU A 234 17.39 24.43 -10.93
N ILE A 235 18.46 24.70 -11.69
CA ILE A 235 19.81 24.89 -11.14
C ILE A 235 19.82 26.07 -10.17
N ALA A 236 19.35 27.24 -10.61
CA ALA A 236 19.34 28.44 -9.79
C ALA A 236 18.55 28.25 -8.49
N TRP A 237 17.39 27.59 -8.57
CA TRP A 237 16.57 27.29 -7.41
C TRP A 237 17.25 26.33 -6.41
N ILE A 238 17.91 25.26 -6.90
CA ILE A 238 18.62 24.34 -6.00
C ILE A 238 19.83 25.01 -5.36
N GLU A 239 20.54 25.88 -6.09
CA GLU A 239 21.66 26.65 -5.56
C GLU A 239 21.22 27.62 -4.46
N GLU A 240 20.07 28.29 -4.63
CA GLU A 240 19.46 29.14 -3.60
C GLU A 240 19.10 28.33 -2.34
N LEU A 241 18.45 27.17 -2.51
CA LEU A 241 18.15 26.27 -1.39
C LEU A 241 19.42 25.83 -0.65
N LEU A 242 20.50 25.50 -1.36
CA LEU A 242 21.76 25.09 -0.74
C LEU A 242 22.50 26.24 -0.02
N GLN A 243 22.24 27.50 -0.41
CA GLN A 243 22.75 28.65 0.31
C GLN A 243 22.03 28.83 1.65
N GLU A 244 20.70 28.64 1.67
CA GLU A 244 19.88 28.75 2.88
C GLU A 244 20.02 27.53 3.80
N GLU A 245 20.08 26.33 3.22
CA GLU A 245 20.15 25.03 3.90
C GLU A 245 21.37 24.19 3.45
N PRO A 246 22.60 24.55 3.85
CA PRO A 246 23.83 23.88 3.38
C PRO A 246 23.90 22.38 3.73
N ASN A 247 23.12 21.94 4.71
CA ASN A 247 23.06 20.54 5.16
C ASN A 247 22.01 19.70 4.40
N ALA A 248 21.27 20.28 3.45
CA ALA A 248 20.31 19.59 2.60
C ALA A 248 21.03 18.68 1.58
N LYS A 249 21.66 17.59 2.07
CA LYS A 249 22.52 16.71 1.27
C LYS A 249 21.82 16.09 0.06
N LEU A 250 20.50 15.92 0.15
CA LEU A 250 19.68 15.35 -0.92
C LEU A 250 19.56 16.26 -2.13
N ALA A 251 19.73 17.58 -1.97
CA ALA A 251 19.66 18.58 -3.05
C ALA A 251 20.80 18.45 -4.08
N TRP A 252 21.95 17.88 -3.68
CA TRP A 252 23.08 17.67 -4.60
C TRP A 252 22.78 16.67 -5.72
N VAL A 253 21.91 15.69 -5.47
CA VAL A 253 21.54 14.66 -6.47
C VAL A 253 20.75 15.25 -7.65
N PRO A 254 19.65 16.00 -7.44
CA PRO A 254 18.96 16.68 -8.53
C PRO A 254 19.84 17.77 -9.17
N LEU A 255 20.67 18.50 -8.41
CA LEU A 255 21.59 19.49 -8.99
C LEU A 255 22.53 18.86 -10.02
N LEU A 256 23.16 17.73 -9.66
CA LEU A 256 24.00 16.98 -10.58
C LEU A 256 23.21 16.52 -11.81
N SER A 257 21.96 16.06 -11.62
CA SER A 257 21.09 15.63 -12.73
C SER A 257 20.78 16.77 -13.69
N CYS A 258 20.52 17.99 -13.17
CA CYS A 258 20.30 19.18 -13.98
C CYS A 258 21.56 19.58 -14.76
N LEU A 259 22.74 19.58 -14.13
CA LEU A 259 24.01 19.91 -14.81
C LEU A 259 24.33 18.91 -15.93
N GLN A 260 24.03 17.63 -15.73
CA GLN A 260 24.22 16.58 -16.74
C GLN A 260 23.26 16.70 -17.95
N SER A 261 22.19 17.49 -17.85
CA SER A 261 21.28 17.72 -18.98
C SER A 261 21.95 18.48 -20.13
N PHE A 262 22.97 19.29 -19.84
CA PHE A 262 23.75 20.08 -20.81
C PHE A 262 24.93 19.30 -21.41
N VAL A 263 25.21 18.11 -20.89
CA VAL A 263 26.30 17.26 -21.38
C VAL A 263 25.77 16.33 -22.48
N PRO A 264 26.41 16.26 -23.67
CA PRO A 264 25.98 15.35 -24.73
C PRO A 264 26.04 13.89 -24.27
N ASP A 265 25.08 13.07 -24.72
CA ASP A 265 24.95 11.66 -24.33
C ASP A 265 26.24 10.85 -24.59
N SER A 266 27.01 11.22 -25.61
CA SER A 266 28.29 10.61 -25.97
C SER A 266 29.36 10.68 -24.87
N PHE A 267 29.24 11.63 -23.93
CA PHE A 267 30.20 11.82 -22.84
C PHE A 267 29.75 11.21 -21.51
N LEU A 268 28.50 10.76 -21.39
CA LEU A 268 27.92 10.30 -20.13
C LEU A 268 28.06 8.78 -19.87
N GLY A 269 28.42 7.98 -20.89
CA GLY A 269 28.56 6.52 -20.77
C GLY A 269 27.29 5.79 -20.31
N ASP A 270 27.38 4.47 -20.05
CA ASP A 270 26.31 3.59 -19.52
C ASP A 270 25.89 3.90 -18.07
N ALA A 271 26.14 5.11 -17.57
CA ALA A 271 25.78 5.55 -16.21
C ALA A 271 24.25 5.63 -15.98
N ARG A 272 23.42 5.32 -16.99
CA ARG A 272 21.95 5.38 -16.94
C ARG A 272 21.27 4.08 -16.46
N VAL A 273 21.99 2.97 -16.25
CA VAL A 273 21.36 1.65 -16.00
C VAL A 273 20.95 1.41 -14.55
N CYS A 274 21.45 2.17 -13.58
CA CYS A 274 21.06 1.98 -12.19
C CYS A 274 19.85 2.84 -11.84
N VAL A 275 18.79 2.21 -11.32
CA VAL A 275 17.55 2.80 -10.80
C VAL A 275 16.39 2.97 -11.82
N GLY A 276 16.18 1.98 -12.69
CA GLY A 276 14.86 1.70 -13.24
C GLY A 276 14.16 0.68 -12.35
N VAL A 277 13.13 1.07 -11.61
CA VAL A 277 12.23 0.11 -10.97
C VAL A 277 11.35 -0.45 -12.09
N GLN A 278 11.60 -1.70 -12.48
CA GLN A 278 10.66 -2.52 -13.25
C GLN A 278 9.44 -2.89 -12.41
#